data_AF-A0A4Y9F9G5-F1
#
_entry.id   AF-A0A4Y9F9G5-F1
#
_cell.length_a   1.000
_cell.length_b   1.000
_cell.length_c   1.000
_cell.angle_alpha   90.00
_cell.angle_beta   90.00
_cell.angle_gamma   90.00
#
_symmetry.space_group_name_H-M   'P 1'
#
loop_
_entity.id
_entity.type
_entity.pdbx_description
1 polymer ?
#
loop_
_entity_poly.entity_id
_entity_poly.type
_entity_poly.pdbx_seq_one_letter_code
_entity_poly.pdbx_strand_id
1 'polypeptide(L)'
;MLTLPEARADYTGCAPGVKGKGETTRTQDTINPKHDFSPYSSQEDLEDLALFLMYGTLDMRTLIDHKAKRPTRGGLTSRKATYRVCASCHGEDGRAINFLTPDNPEYVGTLANENPQEVLHKIRNGQPGNFVMPGFSFLLPSQLQDLLAYLQTLPKE
;
A
#
# COMPACT_ATOMS: atom_id res chain seq x y z
N MET A 1 -19.63 20.93 -1.44
CA MET A 1 -18.57 20.38 -2.30
C MET A 1 -17.26 20.45 -1.53
N LEU A 2 -16.90 19.38 -0.82
CA LEU A 2 -15.63 19.26 -0.10
C LEU A 2 -14.68 18.48 -1.00
N THR A 3 -13.62 19.17 -1.45
CA THR A 3 -12.53 18.60 -2.24
C THR A 3 -11.75 17.60 -1.41
N LEU A 4 -11.57 16.38 -1.93
CA LEU A 4 -10.75 15.34 -1.31
C LEU A 4 -9.29 15.84 -1.16
N PRO A 5 -8.65 15.71 0.02
CA PRO A 5 -7.29 16.17 0.22
C PRO A 5 -6.29 15.28 -0.52
N GLU A 6 -5.16 15.87 -0.93
CA GLU A 6 -4.02 15.29 -1.66
C GLU A 6 -3.28 14.15 -0.91
N ALA A 7 -3.91 13.48 0.05
CA ALA A 7 -3.29 12.56 0.99
C ALA A 7 -3.27 11.08 0.52
N ARG A 8 -3.28 10.81 -0.79
CA ARG A 8 -3.19 9.44 -1.31
C ARG A 8 -1.88 9.13 -2.03
N ALA A 9 -0.97 10.09 -2.22
CA ALA A 9 0.28 9.84 -2.93
C ALA A 9 1.24 8.92 -2.15
N ASP A 10 1.29 9.07 -0.82
CA ASP A 10 2.29 8.41 0.03
C ASP A 10 1.60 7.61 1.14
N TYR A 11 1.38 6.32 0.88
CA TYR A 11 0.68 5.40 1.81
C TYR A 11 1.45 5.15 3.12
N THR A 12 2.72 5.57 3.19
CA THR A 12 3.53 5.55 4.41
C THR A 12 3.35 6.80 5.27
N GLY A 13 2.65 7.84 4.78
CA GLY A 13 2.47 9.09 5.49
C GLY A 13 3.76 9.91 5.71
N CYS A 14 4.89 9.45 5.16
CA CYS A 14 6.18 10.12 5.26
C CYS A 14 6.45 10.88 3.97
N ALA A 15 5.83 12.05 3.81
CA ALA A 15 6.12 12.99 2.73
C ALA A 15 6.36 14.38 3.34
N PRO A 16 7.55 15.00 3.12
CA PRO A 16 8.57 14.64 2.13
C PRO A 16 9.62 13.69 2.73
N GLY A 17 9.22 12.49 3.19
CA GLY A 17 10.13 11.47 3.69
C GLY A 17 10.84 11.83 5.00
N VAL A 18 11.34 10.81 5.67
CA VAL A 18 12.56 10.99 6.46
C VAL A 18 13.65 11.32 5.45
N LYS A 19 14.26 12.51 5.49
CA LYS A 19 15.33 12.86 4.54
C LYS A 19 16.51 11.88 4.71
N GLY A 20 16.87 11.19 3.64
CA GLY A 20 17.98 10.23 3.63
C GLY A 20 19.29 10.85 3.13
N LYS A 21 20.38 10.50 3.82
CA LYS A 21 21.82 10.78 3.60
C LYS A 21 22.27 12.23 3.64
N GLY A 22 22.95 12.59 4.74
CA GLY A 22 23.83 13.76 4.87
C GLY A 22 23.41 14.77 5.94
N GLU A 23 22.17 14.71 6.39
CA GLU A 23 21.65 15.50 7.50
C GLU A 23 21.13 14.54 8.56
N THR A 24 21.49 14.78 9.82
CA THR A 24 21.17 13.92 10.97
C THR A 24 19.69 13.55 11.00
N THR A 25 19.45 12.25 11.09
CA THR A 25 18.26 11.58 11.60
C THR A 25 17.29 12.53 12.33
N ARG A 26 16.20 12.93 11.67
CA ARG A 26 15.12 13.66 12.33
C ARG A 26 13.82 12.89 12.24
N THR A 27 13.68 11.95 13.15
CA THR A 27 12.41 11.41 13.63
C THR A 27 11.71 12.33 14.63
N GLN A 28 12.38 13.39 15.08
CA GLN A 28 11.71 14.57 15.61
C GLN A 28 11.09 15.31 14.43
N ASP A 29 9.85 14.98 14.07
CA ASP A 29 9.09 15.81 13.14
C ASP A 29 8.73 17.14 13.83
N THR A 30 9.68 18.07 13.88
CA THR A 30 9.44 19.42 14.41
C THR A 30 8.52 20.24 13.50
N ILE A 31 8.07 19.67 12.38
CA ILE A 31 7.14 20.28 11.44
C ILE A 31 5.71 19.90 11.83
N ASN A 32 5.49 18.72 12.41
CA ASN A 32 4.19 18.28 12.90
C ASN A 32 4.23 17.70 14.34
N PRO A 33 3.81 18.47 15.35
CA PRO A 33 3.74 18.01 16.74
C PRO A 33 2.89 16.75 16.97
N LYS A 34 1.98 16.40 16.04
CA LYS A 34 1.18 15.17 16.14
C LYS A 34 1.97 13.90 15.80
N HIS A 35 3.14 14.04 15.18
CA HIS A 35 4.03 12.95 14.80
C HIS A 35 5.34 12.98 15.61
N ASP A 36 5.35 13.65 16.77
CA ASP A 36 6.46 13.59 17.72
C ASP A 36 6.35 12.35 18.61
N PHE A 37 7.15 11.34 18.31
CA PHE A 37 7.23 10.10 19.08
C PHE A 37 8.33 10.12 20.16
N SER A 38 9.08 11.22 20.30
CA SER A 38 10.14 11.34 21.31
C SER A 38 9.69 11.21 22.77
N PRO A 39 8.43 11.49 23.15
CA PRO A 39 7.96 11.19 24.51
C PRO A 39 7.79 9.69 24.80
N TYR A 40 7.73 8.84 23.78
CA TYR A 40 7.39 7.41 23.90
C TYR A 40 8.53 6.46 23.48
N SER A 41 9.61 6.97 22.89
CA SER A 41 10.71 6.17 22.36
C SER A 41 12.03 6.89 22.55
N SER A 42 13.11 6.14 22.79
CA SER A 42 14.44 6.73 22.90
C SER A 42 14.90 7.30 21.55
N GLN A 43 15.89 8.18 21.57
CA GLN A 43 16.49 8.69 20.33
C GLN A 43 17.00 7.55 19.43
N GLU A 44 17.57 6.50 20.02
CA GLU A 44 18.04 5.30 19.31
C GLU A 44 16.88 4.54 18.65
N ASP A 45 15.79 4.27 19.37
CA ASP A 45 14.60 3.58 18.82
C ASP A 45 14.01 4.35 17.63
N LEU A 46 14.00 5.68 17.73
CA LEU A 46 13.51 6.51 16.66
C LEU A 46 14.46 6.48 15.45
N GLU A 47 15.76 6.48 15.66
CA GLU A 47 16.76 6.33 14.58
C GLU A 47 16.62 4.98 13.87
N ASP A 48 16.46 3.90 14.62
CA ASP A 48 16.21 2.56 14.08
C ASP A 48 14.91 2.50 13.28
N LEU A 49 13.83 3.11 13.79
CA LEU A 49 12.57 3.21 13.06
C LEU A 49 12.72 3.99 11.75
N ALA A 50 13.45 5.11 11.77
CA ALA A 50 13.75 5.86 10.55
C ALA A 50 14.53 5.02 9.54
N LEU A 51 15.57 4.32 9.98
CA LEU A 51 16.35 3.43 9.11
C LEU A 51 15.50 2.30 8.54
N PHE A 52 14.63 1.70 9.35
CA PHE A 52 13.71 0.67 8.90
C PHE A 52 12.71 1.21 7.87
N LEU A 53 12.11 2.37 8.08
CA LEU A 53 11.19 2.97 7.11
C LEU A 53 11.88 3.30 5.79
N MET A 54 13.12 3.80 5.86
CA MET A 54 13.89 4.22 4.68
C MET A 54 14.49 3.06 3.88
N TYR A 55 14.94 2.00 4.56
CA TYR A 55 15.73 0.94 3.93
C TYR A 55 15.16 -0.47 4.16
N GLY A 56 14.36 -0.67 5.20
CA GLY A 56 13.76 -1.96 5.57
C GLY A 56 12.40 -2.22 4.91
N THR A 57 11.77 -1.21 4.31
CA THR A 57 10.48 -1.37 3.61
C THR A 57 10.64 -1.43 2.09
N LEU A 58 9.69 -2.12 1.43
CA LEU A 58 9.62 -2.09 -0.03
C LEU A 58 9.02 -0.75 -0.48
N ASP A 59 9.81 0.03 -1.20
CA ASP A 59 9.34 1.29 -1.79
C ASP A 59 8.38 1.03 -2.97
N MET A 60 7.07 1.15 -2.70
CA MET A 60 6.01 0.92 -3.69
C MET A 60 6.07 1.89 -4.88
N ARG A 61 6.72 3.06 -4.73
CA ARG A 61 6.91 4.03 -5.82
C ARG A 61 7.75 3.47 -6.95
N THR A 62 8.56 2.45 -6.66
CA THR A 62 9.34 1.74 -7.68
C THR A 62 8.50 0.78 -8.52
N LEU A 63 7.31 0.38 -8.02
CA LEU A 63 6.46 -0.63 -8.64
C LEU A 63 5.25 -0.05 -9.37
N ILE A 64 4.87 1.20 -9.09
CA ILE A 64 3.65 1.83 -9.60
C ILE A 64 3.99 3.15 -10.28
N ASP A 65 3.47 3.36 -11.48
CA ASP A 65 3.29 4.70 -12.04
C ASP A 65 2.09 5.33 -11.33
N HIS A 66 2.34 6.24 -10.39
CA HIS A 66 1.31 6.88 -9.56
C HIS A 66 0.38 7.79 -10.36
N LYS A 67 0.84 8.33 -11.50
CA LYS A 67 0.02 9.17 -12.38
C LYS A 67 -0.93 8.30 -13.19
N ALA A 68 -0.43 7.22 -13.78
CA ALA A 68 -1.25 6.28 -14.53
C ALA A 68 -2.06 5.34 -13.62
N LYS A 69 -1.68 5.22 -12.35
CA LYS A 69 -2.16 4.22 -11.39
C LYS A 69 -2.01 2.80 -11.94
N ARG A 70 -0.87 2.50 -12.57
CA ARG A 70 -0.59 1.19 -13.17
C ARG A 70 0.74 0.66 -12.67
N PRO A 71 0.94 -0.67 -12.63
CA PRO A 71 2.26 -1.19 -12.32
C PRO A 71 3.25 -0.78 -13.43
N THR A 72 4.49 -0.45 -13.04
CA THR A 72 5.53 0.00 -13.99
C THR A 72 6.00 -1.13 -14.90
N ARG A 73 5.73 -2.39 -14.53
CA ARG A 73 5.93 -3.60 -15.32
C ARG A 73 4.79 -4.59 -15.08
N GLY A 74 4.78 -5.67 -15.85
CA GLY A 74 3.89 -6.81 -15.62
C GLY A 74 2.85 -7.02 -16.72
N GLY A 75 2.42 -8.27 -16.88
CA GLY A 75 1.51 -8.70 -17.93
C GLY A 75 0.11 -8.99 -17.37
N LEU A 76 -0.94 -8.59 -18.11
CA LEU A 76 -2.35 -8.77 -17.74
C LEU A 76 -2.73 -10.25 -17.46
N THR A 77 -2.00 -11.20 -18.05
CA THR A 77 -2.26 -12.64 -17.93
C THR A 77 -1.38 -13.35 -16.90
N SER A 78 -0.33 -12.70 -16.40
CA SER A 78 0.77 -13.37 -15.71
C SER A 78 0.37 -14.02 -14.37
N ARG A 79 -0.77 -13.64 -13.77
CA ARG A 79 -1.15 -14.08 -12.40
C ARG A 79 -2.60 -14.42 -12.14
N LYS A 80 -3.38 -14.73 -13.18
CA LYS A 80 -4.75 -15.29 -12.99
C LYS A 80 -4.76 -16.52 -12.08
N ALA A 81 -3.76 -17.40 -12.21
CA ALA A 81 -3.64 -18.58 -11.36
C ALA A 81 -3.36 -18.22 -9.88
N THR A 82 -2.51 -17.21 -9.63
CA THR A 82 -2.22 -16.70 -8.28
C THR A 82 -3.47 -16.13 -7.62
N TYR A 83 -4.31 -15.43 -8.39
CA TYR A 83 -5.54 -14.84 -7.86
C TYR A 83 -6.50 -15.86 -7.25
N ARG A 84 -6.44 -17.14 -7.64
CA ARG A 84 -7.29 -18.19 -7.03
C ARG A 84 -7.17 -18.28 -5.51
N VAL A 85 -5.99 -17.98 -4.96
CA VAL A 85 -5.79 -17.90 -3.52
C VAL A 85 -6.61 -16.75 -2.93
N CYS A 86 -6.57 -15.59 -3.57
CA CYS A 86 -7.34 -14.40 -3.17
C CYS A 86 -8.85 -14.59 -3.38
N ALA A 87 -9.25 -15.26 -4.47
CA ALA A 87 -10.64 -15.50 -4.85
C ALA A 87 -11.40 -16.36 -3.83
N SER A 88 -10.69 -17.17 -3.02
CA SER A 88 -11.30 -17.92 -1.92
C SER A 88 -12.07 -17.04 -0.92
N CYS A 89 -11.62 -15.78 -0.74
CA CYS A 89 -12.29 -14.79 0.09
C CYS A 89 -12.96 -13.69 -0.75
N HIS A 90 -12.30 -13.24 -1.82
CA HIS A 90 -12.76 -12.08 -2.61
C HIS A 90 -13.72 -12.45 -3.76
N GLY A 91 -13.95 -13.73 -4.03
CA GLY A 91 -14.71 -14.22 -5.18
C GLY A 91 -13.90 -14.19 -6.47
N GLU A 92 -14.34 -14.92 -7.49
CA GLU A 92 -13.67 -14.97 -8.80
C GLU A 92 -13.69 -13.62 -9.53
N ASP A 93 -14.70 -12.78 -9.24
CA ASP A 93 -14.85 -11.44 -9.79
C ASP A 93 -14.40 -10.32 -8.82
N GLY A 94 -13.89 -10.67 -7.63
CA GLY A 94 -13.38 -9.70 -6.66
C GLY A 94 -14.44 -8.93 -5.88
N ARG A 95 -15.73 -9.28 -6.00
CA ARG A 95 -16.85 -8.53 -5.37
C ARG A 95 -17.48 -9.22 -4.16
N ALA A 96 -16.94 -10.35 -3.69
CA ALA A 96 -17.52 -11.09 -2.56
C ALA A 96 -17.45 -10.32 -1.23
N ILE A 97 -16.53 -9.36 -1.10
CA ILE A 97 -16.37 -8.52 0.09
C ILE A 97 -16.41 -7.06 -0.36
N ASN A 98 -17.42 -6.33 0.10
CA ASN A 98 -17.47 -4.87 0.00
C ASN A 98 -16.64 -4.26 1.15
N PHE A 99 -15.61 -3.49 0.81
CA PHE A 99 -14.71 -2.87 1.78
C PHE A 99 -15.27 -1.60 2.41
N LEU A 100 -16.35 -1.04 1.87
CA LEU A 100 -17.03 0.15 2.35
C LEU A 100 -18.50 -0.15 2.69
N THR A 101 -19.44 0.60 2.13
CA THR A 101 -20.87 0.51 2.46
C THR A 101 -21.67 0.08 1.24
N PRO A 102 -22.89 -0.46 1.41
CA PRO A 102 -23.74 -0.82 0.27
C PRO A 102 -24.03 0.35 -0.68
N ASP A 103 -24.17 1.57 -0.16
CA ASP A 103 -24.46 2.77 -0.96
C ASP A 103 -23.24 3.34 -1.68
N ASN A 104 -22.03 2.95 -1.25
CA ASN A 104 -20.76 3.35 -1.87
C ASN A 104 -19.80 2.16 -1.82
N PRO A 105 -20.01 1.14 -2.68
CA PRO A 105 -19.26 -0.10 -2.61
C PRO A 105 -17.82 0.09 -3.07
N GLU A 106 -16.91 -0.66 -2.45
CA GLU A 106 -15.52 -0.76 -2.87
C GLU A 106 -15.11 -2.23 -2.90
N TYR A 107 -14.56 -2.67 -4.03
CA TYR A 107 -14.15 -4.05 -4.26
C TYR A 107 -12.68 -4.11 -4.66
N VAL A 108 -12.17 -5.33 -4.89
CA VAL A 108 -10.76 -5.52 -5.28
C VAL A 108 -10.42 -4.74 -6.55
N GLY A 109 -11.29 -4.78 -7.57
CA GLY A 109 -11.09 -4.05 -8.82
C GLY A 109 -11.17 -2.54 -8.64
N THR A 110 -12.08 -2.04 -7.80
CA THR A 110 -12.19 -0.62 -7.43
C THR A 110 -10.86 -0.13 -6.84
N LEU A 111 -10.42 -0.77 -5.76
CA LEU A 111 -9.24 -0.36 -5.01
C LEU A 111 -7.94 -0.51 -5.84
N ALA A 112 -7.82 -1.58 -6.65
CA ALA A 112 -6.67 -1.79 -7.52
C ALA A 112 -6.51 -0.69 -8.57
N ASN A 113 -7.61 -0.09 -9.03
CA ASN A 113 -7.58 1.00 -10.00
C ASN A 113 -7.45 2.37 -9.33
N GLU A 114 -8.04 2.57 -8.15
CA GLU A 114 -8.09 3.88 -7.50
C GLU A 114 -6.90 4.15 -6.59
N ASN A 115 -6.40 3.12 -5.89
CA ASN A 115 -5.31 3.20 -4.92
C ASN A 115 -4.39 1.94 -5.01
N PRO A 116 -3.67 1.75 -6.12
CA PRO A 116 -2.86 0.55 -6.34
C PRO A 116 -1.77 0.32 -5.27
N GLN A 117 -1.23 1.38 -4.67
CA GLN A 117 -0.23 1.32 -3.62
C GLN A 117 -0.77 0.73 -2.32
N GLU A 118 -2.03 1.03 -1.99
CA GLU A 118 -2.74 0.39 -0.89
C GLU A 118 -2.89 -1.10 -1.13
N VAL A 119 -3.29 -1.49 -2.35
CA VAL A 119 -3.44 -2.90 -2.72
C VAL A 119 -2.11 -3.65 -2.58
N LEU A 120 -1.01 -3.11 -3.12
CA LEU A 120 0.30 -3.76 -2.98
C LEU A 120 0.75 -3.85 -1.52
N HIS A 121 0.50 -2.82 -0.72
CA HIS A 121 0.82 -2.83 0.70
C HIS A 121 0.02 -3.91 1.45
N LYS A 122 -1.30 -3.98 1.25
CA LYS A 122 -2.17 -5.00 1.88
C LYS A 122 -1.84 -6.41 1.42
N ILE A 123 -1.53 -6.62 0.14
CA ILE A 123 -1.09 -7.93 -0.33
C ILE A 123 0.22 -8.33 0.36
N ARG A 124 1.18 -7.42 0.53
CA ARG A 124 2.47 -7.76 1.14
C ARG A 124 2.37 -7.98 2.64
N ASN A 125 1.61 -7.15 3.35
CA ASN A 125 1.65 -7.05 4.82
C ASN A 125 0.35 -7.52 5.52
N GLY A 126 -0.73 -7.76 4.77
CA GLY A 126 -2.05 -8.01 5.31
C GLY A 126 -2.80 -6.73 5.67
N GLN A 127 -3.99 -6.87 6.27
CA GLN A 127 -4.79 -5.73 6.73
C GLN A 127 -4.73 -5.58 8.26
N PRO A 128 -4.24 -4.44 8.80
CA PRO A 128 -4.26 -4.18 10.23
C PRO A 128 -5.67 -4.24 10.82
N GLY A 129 -5.82 -4.88 11.98
CA GLY A 129 -7.11 -5.02 12.67
C GLY A 129 -8.11 -5.99 12.01
N ASN A 130 -7.77 -6.55 10.85
CA ASN A 130 -8.56 -7.57 10.17
C ASN A 130 -7.68 -8.76 9.80
N PHE A 131 -7.65 -9.76 10.69
CA PHE A 131 -6.83 -10.97 10.53
C PHE A 131 -7.23 -11.85 9.34
N VAL A 132 -8.35 -11.54 8.64
CA VAL A 132 -8.83 -12.32 7.49
C VAL A 132 -8.02 -12.06 6.22
N MET A 133 -7.42 -10.86 6.07
CA MET A 133 -6.55 -10.57 4.93
C MET A 133 -5.08 -10.81 5.30
N PRO A 134 -4.49 -11.95 4.92
CA PRO A 134 -3.12 -12.29 5.28
C PRO A 134 -2.10 -11.50 4.45
N GLY A 135 -0.88 -11.41 4.97
CA GLY A 135 0.27 -10.88 4.25
C GLY A 135 0.99 -11.95 3.42
N PHE A 136 1.29 -11.62 2.17
CA PHE A 136 2.02 -12.44 1.21
C PHE A 136 3.42 -11.85 0.95
N SER A 137 4.17 -11.59 2.03
CA SER A 137 5.49 -10.94 1.99
C SER A 137 6.54 -11.70 1.17
N PHE A 138 6.32 -13.00 0.95
CA PHE A 138 7.14 -13.87 0.11
C PHE A 138 7.00 -13.59 -1.40
N LEU A 139 6.00 -12.81 -1.83
CA LEU A 139 5.88 -12.41 -3.24
C LEU A 139 7.00 -11.43 -3.62
N LEU A 140 7.66 -11.71 -4.74
CA LEU A 140 8.67 -10.83 -5.31
C LEU A 140 8.03 -9.54 -5.86
N PRO A 141 8.78 -8.44 -5.97
CA PRO A 141 8.23 -7.18 -6.50
C PRO A 141 7.62 -7.28 -7.91
N SER A 142 8.18 -8.10 -8.79
CA SER A 142 7.59 -8.36 -10.12
C SER A 142 6.27 -9.12 -10.03
N GLN A 143 6.18 -10.04 -9.07
CA GLN A 143 4.99 -10.84 -8.83
C GLN A 143 3.84 -9.99 -8.26
N LEU A 144 4.16 -9.01 -7.41
CA LEU A 144 3.20 -8.02 -6.92
C LEU A 144 2.64 -7.17 -8.07
N GLN A 145 3.50 -6.70 -8.98
CA GLN A 145 3.10 -5.94 -10.16
C GLN A 145 2.22 -6.72 -11.12
N ASP A 146 2.58 -7.97 -11.44
CA ASP A 146 1.76 -8.86 -12.26
C ASP A 146 0.39 -9.14 -11.63
N LEU A 147 0.34 -9.31 -10.31
CA LEU A 147 -0.93 -9.51 -9.60
C LEU A 147 -1.76 -8.24 -9.67
N LEU A 148 -1.19 -7.08 -9.38
CA LEU A 148 -1.88 -5.79 -9.52
C LEU A 148 -2.43 -5.58 -10.94
N ALA A 149 -1.64 -5.90 -11.98
CA ALA A 149 -2.09 -5.81 -13.37
C ALA A 149 -3.34 -6.67 -13.62
N TYR A 150 -3.40 -7.88 -13.06
CA TYR A 150 -4.58 -8.74 -13.15
C TYR A 150 -5.76 -8.19 -12.32
N LEU A 151 -5.53 -7.74 -11.08
CA LEU A 151 -6.57 -7.17 -10.22
C LEU A 151 -7.25 -5.96 -10.87
N GLN A 152 -6.50 -5.17 -11.64
CA GLN A 152 -7.02 -4.03 -12.39
C GLN A 152 -7.98 -4.41 -13.53
N THR A 153 -8.02 -5.69 -13.93
CA THR A 153 -8.98 -6.22 -14.91
C THR A 153 -10.31 -6.67 -14.29
N LEU A 154 -10.38 -6.76 -12.96
CA LEU A 154 -11.60 -7.14 -12.26
C LEU A 154 -12.65 -6.01 -12.32
N PRO A 155 -13.95 -6.33 -12.18
CA PRO A 155 -15.01 -5.34 -12.04
C PRO A 155 -14.71 -4.28 -10.98
N LYS A 156 -15.05 -3.03 -11.32
CA LYS A 156 -14.91 -1.87 -10.42
C LYS A 156 -16.18 -1.62 -9.60
N GLU A 157 -17.28 -2.28 -9.95
CA GLU A 157 -18.64 -2.13 -9.42
C GLU A 157 -19.40 -3.46 -9.53
#